data_AF-A0AA42C7E9-F1
#
_entry.id   AF-A0AA42C7E9-F1
#
_cell.length_a   1.000
_cell.length_b   1.000
_cell.length_c   1.000
_cell.angle_alpha   90.00
_cell.angle_beta   90.00
_cell.angle_gamma   90.00
#
_symmetry.space_group_name_H-M   'P 1'
#
loop_
_entity.id
_entity.type
_entity.pdbx_description
1 polymer ?
#
loop_
_entity_poly.entity_id
_entity_poly.type
_entity_poly.pdbx_seq_one_letter_code
_entity_poly.pdbx_strand_id
1 'polypeptide(L)'
;MTFDPEIWLIVRKPFNPADWLPAAKRKKQSRPVESGKSKTGIGHDIEVIVRRIEAYQLDLTCNYSDWLTLGFALADEFGETGRDWFHRISRFHPDYDPEKCDKQFDHCRANRRYGITIKTFFYLAQSAGINIKV
;
A
#
# COMPACT_ATOMS: atom_id res chain seq x y z
N MET A 1 -72.63 13.37 -15.20
CA MET A 1 -72.15 14.30 -14.15
C MET A 1 -71.20 13.51 -13.27
N THR A 2 -69.91 13.78 -13.11
CA THR A 2 -68.96 14.80 -13.55
C THR A 2 -67.62 14.07 -13.73
N PHE A 3 -66.95 14.30 -14.85
CA PHE A 3 -65.67 13.70 -15.19
C PHE A 3 -64.59 14.60 -14.55
N ASP A 4 -64.03 14.19 -13.41
CA ASP A 4 -63.01 14.95 -12.67
C ASP A 4 -61.76 15.20 -13.54
N PRO A 5 -61.50 16.45 -13.98
CA PRO A 5 -60.48 16.76 -14.98
C PRO A 5 -59.10 17.01 -14.36
N GLU A 6 -58.69 16.24 -13.34
CA GLU A 6 -57.39 16.38 -12.66
C GLU A 6 -56.43 15.19 -12.83
N ILE A 7 -56.71 14.25 -13.75
CA ILE A 7 -55.79 13.13 -14.09
C ILE A 7 -54.84 13.52 -15.24
N TRP A 8 -54.38 14.78 -15.30
CA TRP A 8 -53.39 15.23 -16.30
C TRP A 8 -52.19 15.99 -15.74
N LEU A 9 -52.07 16.11 -14.41
CA LEU A 9 -50.87 16.67 -13.76
C LEU A 9 -49.84 15.60 -13.36
N ILE A 10 -49.71 14.54 -14.16
CA ILE A 10 -48.48 13.73 -14.12
C ILE A 10 -47.44 14.48 -14.94
N VAL A 11 -46.81 15.48 -14.30
CA VAL A 11 -45.54 16.03 -14.76
C VAL A 11 -44.60 14.85 -14.94
N ARG A 12 -44.40 14.43 -16.20
CA ARG A 12 -43.40 13.43 -16.56
C ARG A 12 -42.07 14.04 -16.19
N LYS A 13 -41.50 13.60 -15.06
CA LYS A 13 -40.13 13.92 -14.67
C LYS A 13 -39.25 13.60 -15.89
N PRO A 14 -38.50 14.57 -16.45
CA PRO A 14 -37.65 14.28 -17.59
C PRO A 14 -36.64 13.20 -17.18
N PHE A 15 -36.45 12.24 -18.06
CA PHE A 15 -35.44 11.20 -17.89
C PHE A 15 -34.06 11.88 -17.80
N ASN A 16 -33.46 11.83 -16.60
CA ASN A 16 -32.12 12.34 -16.37
C ASN A 16 -31.16 11.14 -16.34
N PRO A 17 -30.36 10.91 -17.40
CA PRO A 17 -29.48 9.74 -17.49
C PRO A 17 -28.40 9.70 -16.39
N ALA A 18 -28.18 10.81 -15.68
CA ALA A 18 -27.29 10.87 -14.53
C ALA A 18 -27.82 10.12 -13.28
N ASP A 19 -29.13 9.85 -13.20
CA ASP A 19 -29.72 9.08 -12.09
C ASP A 19 -29.38 7.58 -12.20
N TRP A 20 -29.04 7.12 -13.41
CA TRP A 20 -28.64 5.74 -13.71
C TRP A 20 -27.12 5.54 -13.75
N LEU A 21 -26.32 6.60 -13.57
CA LEU A 21 -24.89 6.45 -13.37
C LEU A 21 -24.68 5.85 -11.97
N PRO A 22 -24.11 4.64 -11.82
CA PRO A 22 -23.70 4.18 -10.50
C PRO A 22 -22.72 5.22 -9.96
N ALA A 23 -23.09 5.88 -8.86
CA ALA A 23 -22.26 6.85 -8.15
C ALA A 23 -20.82 6.35 -8.20
N ALA A 24 -19.98 7.06 -8.98
CA ALA A 24 -18.69 6.59 -9.43
C ALA A 24 -18.07 5.74 -8.35
N LYS A 25 -18.01 4.41 -8.56
CA LYS A 25 -17.51 3.44 -7.59
C LYS A 25 -16.34 4.10 -6.92
N ARG A 26 -16.53 4.49 -5.65
CA ARG A 26 -15.56 5.27 -4.90
C ARG A 26 -14.28 4.47 -5.01
N LYS A 27 -13.38 4.86 -5.92
CA LYS A 27 -11.97 4.45 -5.90
C LYS A 27 -11.65 4.61 -4.44
N LYS A 28 -11.27 3.53 -3.75
CA LYS A 28 -10.91 3.59 -2.33
C LYS A 28 -9.91 4.73 -2.24
N GLN A 29 -10.39 5.91 -1.87
CA GLN A 29 -9.60 7.05 -1.54
C GLN A 29 -8.90 6.53 -0.31
N SER A 30 -7.66 6.11 -0.49
CA SER A 30 -6.67 6.02 0.56
C SER A 30 -6.87 7.28 1.38
N ARG A 31 -7.49 7.11 2.55
CA ARG A 31 -7.71 8.18 3.51
C ARG A 31 -6.38 8.93 3.63
N PRO A 32 -6.35 10.26 3.66
CA PRO A 32 -5.18 10.96 4.17
C PRO A 32 -5.13 10.62 5.66
N VAL A 33 -4.52 9.49 6.01
CA VAL A 33 -4.21 9.16 7.40
C VAL A 33 -2.92 9.88 7.72
N GLU A 34 -3.12 11.08 8.21
CA GLU A 34 -2.19 11.91 8.96
C GLU A 34 -1.31 11.02 9.86
N SER A 35 -0.05 10.92 9.50
CA SER A 35 1.01 10.46 10.40
C SER A 35 2.24 11.22 9.96
N GLY A 36 2.32 12.49 10.39
CA GLY A 36 3.43 13.39 10.12
C GLY A 36 4.68 12.97 10.87
N LYS A 37 5.19 11.75 10.64
CA LYS A 37 6.58 11.44 10.97
C LYS A 37 7.44 12.02 9.86
N SER A 38 8.45 12.80 10.25
CA SER A 38 9.50 13.23 9.34
C SER A 38 10.16 12.00 8.71
N LYS A 39 10.59 12.10 7.45
CA LYS A 39 11.31 11.01 6.74
C LYS A 39 12.49 10.46 7.54
N THR A 40 13.13 11.34 8.34
CA THR A 40 14.22 10.98 9.26
C THR A 40 13.76 10.06 10.39
N GLY A 41 12.58 10.29 10.97
CA GLY A 41 12.00 9.40 11.99
C GLY A 41 11.64 8.04 11.41
N ILE A 42 11.04 8.02 10.21
CA ILE A 42 10.65 6.79 9.53
C ILE A 42 11.88 5.93 9.19
N GLY A 43 12.97 6.55 8.72
CA GLY A 43 14.21 5.83 8.44
C GLY A 43 14.80 5.18 9.70
N HIS A 44 14.75 5.87 10.84
CA HIS A 44 15.16 5.31 12.12
C HIS A 44 14.27 4.12 12.54
N ASP A 45 12.95 4.24 12.39
CA ASP A 45 12.01 3.16 12.68
C ASP A 45 12.34 1.90 11.86
N ILE A 46 12.63 2.07 10.56
CA ILE A 46 12.98 0.96 9.65
C ILE A 46 14.30 0.32 10.06
N GLU A 47 15.33 1.10 10.35
CA GLU A 47 16.61 0.56 10.83
C GLU A 47 16.42 -0.28 12.10
N VAL A 48 15.62 0.20 13.07
CA VAL A 48 15.31 -0.55 14.29
C VAL A 48 14.58 -1.87 13.96
N ILE A 49 13.63 -1.84 13.03
CA ILE A 49 12.91 -3.04 12.59
C ILE A 49 13.84 -4.02 11.88
N VAL A 50 14.69 -3.56 10.95
CA VAL A 50 15.70 -4.38 10.25
C VAL A 50 16.62 -5.07 11.26
N ARG A 51 17.13 -4.33 12.25
CA ARG A 51 17.96 -4.92 13.31
C ARG A 51 17.22 -5.97 14.14
N ARG A 52 15.93 -5.76 14.40
CA ARG A 52 15.10 -6.77 15.08
C ARG A 52 14.95 -8.01 14.21
N ILE A 53 14.67 -7.86 12.91
CA ILE A 53 14.60 -8.98 11.95
C ILE A 53 15.90 -9.77 11.97
N GLU A 54 17.05 -9.08 11.94
CA GLU A 54 18.37 -9.71 12.01
C GLU A 54 18.59 -10.48 13.32
N ALA A 55 18.13 -9.94 14.45
CA ALA A 55 18.25 -10.59 15.77
C ALA A 55 17.36 -11.84 15.91
N TYR A 56 16.14 -11.81 15.34
CA TYR A 56 15.23 -12.95 15.36
C TYR A 56 15.45 -13.93 14.19
N GLN A 57 16.31 -13.56 13.23
CA GLN A 57 16.49 -14.27 11.95
C GLN A 57 15.16 -14.63 11.29
N LEU A 58 14.25 -13.66 11.26
CA LEU A 58 12.88 -13.90 10.85
C LEU A 58 12.71 -13.64 9.36
N ASP A 59 12.12 -14.61 8.66
CA ASP A 59 11.84 -14.45 7.25
C ASP A 59 10.52 -13.69 7.03
N LEU A 60 10.64 -12.44 6.58
CA LEU A 60 9.50 -11.60 6.17
C LEU A 60 9.06 -11.84 4.73
N THR A 61 9.85 -12.62 3.99
CA THR A 61 9.77 -12.77 2.54
C THR A 61 9.19 -14.11 2.11
N CYS A 62 8.56 -14.83 3.05
CA CYS A 62 8.02 -16.18 2.87
C CYS A 62 7.10 -16.26 1.65
N ASN A 63 6.42 -15.17 1.32
CA ASN A 63 5.60 -15.06 0.14
C ASN A 63 6.15 -13.95 -0.77
N TYR A 64 6.27 -14.27 -2.05
CA TYR A 64 6.77 -13.34 -3.07
C TYR A 64 6.00 -12.02 -3.13
N SER A 65 4.69 -12.05 -2.83
CA SER A 65 3.87 -10.83 -2.80
C SER A 65 4.28 -9.88 -1.68
N ASP A 66 4.67 -10.41 -0.52
CA ASP A 66 5.11 -9.62 0.63
C ASP A 66 6.52 -9.06 0.39
N TRP A 67 7.40 -9.86 -0.20
CA TRP A 67 8.71 -9.42 -0.69
C TRP A 67 8.61 -8.29 -1.72
N LEU A 68 7.73 -8.42 -2.71
CA LEU A 68 7.46 -7.34 -3.66
C LEU A 68 6.94 -6.08 -2.96
N THR A 69 5.96 -6.25 -2.07
CA THR A 69 5.33 -5.14 -1.36
C THR A 69 6.32 -4.38 -0.49
N LEU A 70 7.25 -5.09 0.14
CA LEU A 70 8.40 -4.53 0.85
C LEU A 70 9.27 -3.67 -0.07
N GLY A 71 9.66 -4.20 -1.23
CA GLY A 71 10.49 -3.48 -2.19
C GLY A 71 9.83 -2.19 -2.68
N PHE A 72 8.54 -2.23 -3.04
CA PHE A 72 7.79 -1.03 -3.43
C PHE A 72 7.67 -0.02 -2.28
N ALA A 73 7.41 -0.48 -1.05
CA ALA A 73 7.28 0.40 0.11
C ALA A 73 8.58 1.17 0.41
N LEU A 74 9.73 0.50 0.30
CA LEU A 74 11.05 1.10 0.51
C LEU A 74 11.44 2.02 -0.65
N ALA A 75 11.23 1.60 -1.90
CA ALA A 75 11.56 2.39 -3.08
C ALA A 75 10.71 3.67 -3.18
N ASP A 76 9.44 3.64 -2.75
CA ASP A 76 8.56 4.81 -2.80
C ASP A 76 8.95 5.89 -1.78
N GLU A 77 9.31 5.49 -0.55
CA GLU A 77 9.63 6.41 0.55
C GLU A 77 11.10 6.89 0.51
N PHE A 78 12.06 5.98 0.26
CA PHE A 78 13.51 6.23 0.36
C PHE A 78 14.27 6.14 -0.96
N GLY A 79 13.65 5.65 -2.04
CA GLY A 79 14.33 5.48 -3.32
C GLY A 79 15.51 4.50 -3.20
N GLU A 80 16.68 4.89 -3.70
CA GLU A 80 17.89 4.04 -3.71
C GLU A 80 18.40 3.68 -2.31
N THR A 81 18.23 4.56 -1.32
CA THR A 81 18.67 4.27 0.06
C THR A 81 17.92 3.09 0.66
N GLY A 82 16.69 2.82 0.18
CA GLY A 82 15.91 1.66 0.58
C GLY A 82 16.46 0.31 0.10
N ARG A 83 17.40 0.30 -0.86
CA ARG A 83 17.99 -0.91 -1.42
C ARG A 83 18.77 -1.69 -0.37
N ASP A 84 19.55 -1.01 0.45
CA ASP A 84 20.35 -1.65 1.51
C ASP A 84 19.47 -2.47 2.46
N TRP A 85 18.41 -1.84 2.99
CA TRP A 85 17.45 -2.53 3.86
C TRP A 85 16.77 -3.70 3.15
N PHE A 86 16.43 -3.56 1.87
CA PHE A 86 15.82 -4.63 1.10
C PHE A 86 16.74 -5.86 1.00
N HIS A 87 18.03 -5.66 0.72
CA HIS A 87 19.02 -6.75 0.70
C HIS A 87 19.21 -7.37 2.10
N ARG A 88 19.27 -6.55 3.15
CA ARG A 88 19.42 -7.02 4.53
C ARG A 88 18.25 -7.84 5.02
N ILE A 89 17.03 -7.58 4.56
CA ILE A 89 15.86 -8.40 4.89
C ILE A 89 15.83 -9.65 4.00
N SER A 90 16.10 -9.50 2.70
CA SER A 90 15.99 -10.59 1.73
C SER A 90 17.03 -11.69 1.96
N ARG A 91 18.20 -11.38 2.53
CA ARG A 91 19.27 -12.36 2.81
C ARG A 91 18.88 -13.49 3.77
N PHE A 92 17.78 -13.33 4.51
CA PHE A 92 17.29 -14.36 5.43
C PHE A 92 16.54 -15.48 4.71
N HIS A 93 16.10 -15.21 3.47
CA HIS A 93 15.43 -16.21 2.66
C HIS A 93 16.44 -17.23 2.11
N PRO A 94 16.14 -18.55 2.12
CA PRO A 94 17.06 -19.57 1.63
C PRO A 94 17.38 -19.45 0.14
N ASP A 95 16.43 -18.96 -0.67
CA ASP A 95 16.61 -18.66 -2.11
C ASP A 95 17.11 -17.24 -2.40
N TYR A 96 17.72 -16.58 -1.42
CA TYR A 96 18.24 -15.23 -1.63
C TYR A 96 19.32 -15.20 -2.71
N ASP A 97 19.10 -14.34 -3.69
CA ASP A 97 20.03 -14.09 -4.78
C ASP A 97 20.22 -12.56 -4.92
N PRO A 98 21.45 -12.05 -4.76
CA PRO A 98 21.70 -10.61 -4.77
C PRO A 98 21.38 -10.00 -6.14
N GLU A 99 21.60 -10.71 -7.24
CA GLU A 99 21.33 -10.20 -8.59
C GLU A 99 19.82 -10.12 -8.86
N LYS A 100 19.05 -11.12 -8.42
CA LYS A 100 17.58 -11.09 -8.50
C LYS A 100 17.01 -9.98 -7.64
N CYS A 101 17.55 -9.80 -6.43
CA CYS A 101 17.15 -8.76 -5.49
C CYS A 101 17.39 -7.36 -6.07
N ASP A 102 18.54 -7.14 -6.70
CA ASP A 102 18.90 -5.88 -7.32
C ASP A 102 17.95 -5.52 -8.49
N LYS A 103 17.70 -6.48 -9.38
CA LYS A 103 16.75 -6.35 -10.50
C LYS A 103 15.34 -6.07 -10.00
N GLN A 104 14.93 -6.76 -8.94
CA GLN A 104 13.60 -6.57 -8.38
C GLN A 104 13.43 -5.17 -7.78
N PHE A 105 14.46 -4.68 -7.08
CA PHE A 105 14.44 -3.33 -6.53
C PHE A 105 14.43 -2.26 -7.64
N ASP A 106 15.18 -2.47 -8.70
CA ASP A 106 15.17 -1.58 -9.87
C ASP A 106 13.79 -1.53 -10.53
N HIS A 107 13.14 -2.68 -10.69
CA HIS A 107 11.76 -2.77 -11.16
C HIS A 107 10.77 -2.04 -10.24
N CYS A 108 10.94 -2.16 -8.91
CA CYS A 108 10.11 -1.49 -7.92
C CYS A 108 10.32 0.03 -7.92
N ARG A 109 11.50 0.49 -8.32
CA ARG A 109 11.82 1.90 -8.48
C ARG A 109 11.27 2.47 -9.79
N ALA A 110 11.46 1.73 -10.89
CA ALA A 110 10.98 2.13 -12.21
C ALA A 110 9.45 2.17 -12.28
N ASN A 111 8.78 1.24 -11.59
CA ASN A 111 7.34 1.14 -11.55
C ASN A 111 6.80 1.57 -10.18
N ARG A 112 5.91 2.56 -10.13
CA ARG A 112 5.19 2.85 -8.88
C ARG A 112 3.90 2.04 -8.80
N ARG A 113 3.73 1.31 -7.70
CA ARG A 113 2.48 0.63 -7.37
C ARG A 113 1.59 1.54 -6.53
N TYR A 114 0.45 1.94 -7.10
CA TYR A 114 -0.56 2.69 -6.35
C TYR A 114 -1.09 1.87 -5.16
N GLY A 115 -1.01 2.44 -3.96
CA GLY A 115 -1.58 1.86 -2.74
C GLY A 115 -0.59 1.09 -1.85
N ILE A 116 0.67 0.94 -2.27
CA ILE A 116 1.73 0.41 -1.41
C ILE A 116 2.52 1.60 -0.88
N THR A 117 2.61 1.70 0.45
CA THR A 117 3.34 2.77 1.16
C THR A 117 4.16 2.16 2.27
N ILE A 118 5.01 2.95 2.92
CA ILE A 118 5.81 2.46 4.06
C ILE A 118 4.96 1.89 5.20
N LYS A 119 3.69 2.29 5.33
CA LYS A 119 2.74 1.70 6.30
C LYS A 119 2.54 0.20 6.08
N THR A 120 2.58 -0.24 4.83
CA THR A 120 2.46 -1.66 4.50
C THR A 120 3.66 -2.45 5.00
N PHE A 121 4.86 -1.86 4.98
CA PHE A 121 6.04 -2.47 5.59
C PHE A 121 5.88 -2.66 7.10
N PHE A 122 5.45 -1.63 7.82
CA PHE A 122 5.21 -1.74 9.27
C PHE A 122 4.15 -2.79 9.61
N TYR A 123 3.11 -2.91 8.78
CA TYR A 123 2.09 -3.94 8.93
C TYR A 123 2.66 -5.35 8.73
N LEU A 124 3.50 -5.55 7.71
CA LEU A 124 4.19 -6.84 7.48
C LEU A 124 5.10 -7.20 8.65
N ALA A 125 5.91 -6.24 9.13
CA ALA A 125 6.76 -6.45 10.30
C ALA A 125 5.95 -6.86 11.54
N GLN A 126 4.84 -6.16 11.80
CA GLN A 126 3.95 -6.49 12.92
C GLN A 126 3.30 -7.86 12.76
N SER A 127 2.84 -8.21 11.55
CA SER A 127 2.22 -9.51 11.25
C SER A 127 3.20 -10.66 11.44
N ALA A 128 4.49 -10.41 11.24
CA ALA A 128 5.55 -11.38 11.46
C ALA A 128 5.99 -11.48 12.93
N GLY A 129 5.33 -10.74 13.83
CA GLY A 129 5.62 -10.76 15.27
C GLY A 129 6.70 -9.77 15.71
N ILE A 130 7.16 -8.88 14.83
CA ILE A 130 8.14 -7.85 15.20
C ILE A 130 7.40 -6.71 15.88
N ASN A 131 7.77 -6.42 17.12
CA ASN A 131 7.24 -5.24 17.80
C ASN A 131 7.68 -3.99 17.02
N ILE A 132 6.74 -3.18 16.54
CA ILE A 132 7.04 -1.92 15.83
C ILE A 132 7.01 -0.70 16.77
N LYS A 133 6.76 -0.91 18.06
CA LYS A 133 6.95 0.15 19.06
C LYS A 133 8.44 0.44 19.18
N VAL A 134 8.81 1.64 18.74
CA VAL A 134 10.09 2.30 18.98
C VAL A 134 9.87 3.40 20.01
#